data_AF-A0AAU2GMH9-F1
#
_entry.id   AF-A0AAU2GMH9-F1
#
_cell.length_a   1.000
_cell.length_b   1.000
_cell.length_c   1.000
_cell.angle_alpha   90.00
_cell.angle_beta   90.00
_cell.angle_gamma   90.00
#
_symmetry.space_group_name_H-M   'P 1'
#
loop_
_entity.id
_entity.type
_entity.pdbx_description
1 polymer ?
#
loop_
_entity_poly.entity_id
_entity_poly.type
_entity_poly.pdbx_seq_one_letter_code
_entity_poly.pdbx_strand_id
1 'polypeptide(L)'
;MNTWRASSRAPKPQEALDPYRFPGVRGFEDEEDTRLQSSAPTPDPAERPVSRISAAHHRRLDLHAALTAAGIPPLAGDLHAIDAVSALDATTNAAVQRWIAGTR
;
A
#
# COMPACT_ATOMS: atom_id res chain seq x y z
N MET A 1 -15.12 32.42 -23.78
CA MET A 1 -13.98 33.04 -23.05
C MET A 1 -13.41 32.02 -22.07
N ASN A 2 -12.14 31.59 -21.99
CA ASN A 2 -10.89 31.79 -22.73
C ASN A 2 -10.07 30.49 -22.62
N THR A 3 -9.14 30.35 -23.55
CA THR A 3 -8.35 29.18 -23.94
C THR A 3 -7.27 28.78 -22.93
N TRP A 4 -7.09 27.47 -22.71
CA TRP A 4 -5.91 26.91 -22.06
C TRP A 4 -4.70 27.12 -22.97
N ARG A 5 -3.90 28.14 -22.68
CA ARG A 5 -2.67 28.43 -23.40
C ARG A 5 -1.60 27.44 -22.94
N ALA A 6 -1.26 26.47 -23.78
CA ALA A 6 0.00 25.73 -23.66
C ALA A 6 1.16 26.72 -23.81
N SER A 7 1.86 27.01 -22.72
CA SER A 7 3.12 27.73 -22.77
C SER A 7 4.23 26.75 -23.15
N SER A 8 4.52 26.64 -24.44
CA SER A 8 5.78 26.08 -24.94
C SER A 8 6.90 27.06 -24.60
N ARG A 9 7.43 27.00 -23.37
CA ARG A 9 8.67 27.70 -23.03
C ARG A 9 9.83 26.76 -23.31
N ALA A 10 10.58 27.03 -24.37
CA ALA A 10 11.87 26.38 -24.58
C ALA A 10 12.78 26.68 -23.37
N PRO A 11 13.38 25.67 -22.72
CA PRO A 11 14.24 25.89 -21.56
C PRO A 11 15.50 26.64 -21.98
N LYS A 12 15.90 27.65 -21.17
CA LYS A 12 17.13 28.42 -21.38
C LYS A 12 18.36 27.54 -21.04
N PRO A 13 19.51 27.73 -21.72
CA PRO A 13 20.68 26.86 -21.59
C PRO A 13 21.27 26.76 -20.16
N GLN A 14 21.02 27.75 -19.30
CA GLN A 14 21.46 27.76 -17.90
C GLN A 14 20.67 26.77 -17.02
N GLU A 15 19.43 26.47 -17.42
CA GLU A 15 18.53 25.58 -16.70
C GLU A 15 18.86 24.10 -16.98
N ALA A 16 19.72 23.82 -17.97
CA ALA A 16 20.24 22.49 -18.27
C ALA A 16 21.43 22.08 -17.38
N LEU A 17 21.93 23.00 -16.54
CA LEU A 17 23.09 22.79 -15.66
C LEU A 17 22.72 22.64 -14.18
N ASP A 18 21.44 22.58 -13.84
CA ASP A 18 20.99 22.31 -12.47
C ASP A 18 21.24 20.82 -12.12
N PRO A 19 22.13 20.51 -11.15
CA PRO A 19 22.48 19.14 -10.78
C PRO A 19 21.31 18.33 -10.21
N TYR A 20 20.23 18.98 -9.77
CA TYR A 20 19.04 18.33 -9.23
C TYR A 20 17.87 18.30 -10.23
N ARG A 21 18.08 18.74 -11.48
CA ARG A 21 17.08 18.59 -12.54
C ARG A 21 17.10 17.14 -13.03
N PHE A 22 16.04 16.40 -12.68
CA PHE A 22 15.76 15.00 -13.03
C PHE A 22 16.62 14.45 -14.20
N PRO A 23 17.64 13.64 -13.91
CA PRO A 23 18.46 13.04 -14.95
C PRO A 23 17.67 11.87 -15.55
N GLY A 24 17.05 12.08 -16.70
CA GLY A 24 16.30 10.96 -17.30
C GLY A 24 15.78 11.12 -18.72
N VAL A 25 16.01 12.25 -19.40
CA VAL A 25 15.49 12.40 -20.78
C VAL A 25 16.52 13.09 -21.69
N ARG A 26 17.64 12.41 -21.96
CA ARG A 26 18.44 12.63 -23.18
C ARG A 26 19.05 11.32 -23.63
N GLY A 27 18.58 10.83 -24.78
CA GLY A 27 19.11 9.66 -25.48
C GLY A 27 18.02 8.71 -25.93
N PHE A 28 17.21 9.11 -26.92
CA PHE A 28 16.49 8.14 -27.75
C PHE A 28 17.47 7.70 -28.83
N GLU A 29 18.37 6.79 -28.48
CA GLU A 29 19.12 5.99 -29.43
C GLU A 29 18.74 4.54 -29.12
N ASP A 30 18.34 3.82 -30.16
CA ASP A 30 17.67 2.53 -30.14
C ASP A 30 18.44 1.47 -29.35
N GLU A 31 17.98 1.13 -28.13
CA GLU A 31 18.27 -0.16 -27.51
C GLU A 31 16.98 -0.75 -26.91
N GLU A 32 16.52 -1.77 -27.62
CA GLU A 32 15.53 -2.81 -27.31
C GLU A 32 14.94 -2.83 -25.88
N ASP A 33 13.61 -2.78 -25.82
CA ASP A 33 12.79 -3.66 -24.99
C ASP A 33 13.15 -3.84 -23.50
N THR A 34 13.76 -2.86 -22.82
CA THR A 34 13.78 -2.86 -21.35
C THR A 34 12.49 -2.28 -20.79
N ARG A 35 11.36 -2.91 -21.15
CA ARG A 35 10.10 -2.83 -20.42
C ARG A 35 10.37 -3.35 -19.01
N LEU A 36 10.75 -2.45 -18.10
CA LEU A 36 10.80 -2.62 -16.64
C LEU A 36 10.59 -4.07 -16.19
N GLN A 37 11.57 -4.93 -16.47
CA GLN A 37 11.65 -6.23 -15.82
C GLN A 37 12.09 -5.88 -14.41
N SER A 38 11.12 -5.52 -13.56
CA SER A 38 11.28 -5.57 -12.12
C SER A 38 11.45 -7.04 -11.74
N SER A 39 12.62 -7.59 -12.05
CA SER A 39 13.08 -8.88 -11.56
C SER A 39 13.66 -8.65 -10.17
N ALA A 40 12.86 -8.09 -9.26
CA ALA A 40 13.13 -8.35 -7.86
C ALA A 40 13.00 -9.88 -7.71
N PRO A 41 14.04 -10.59 -7.25
CA PRO A 41 13.93 -12.02 -7.03
C PRO A 41 12.72 -12.24 -6.13
N THR A 42 11.77 -13.06 -6.58
CA THR A 42 10.67 -13.47 -5.72
C THR A 42 11.32 -14.22 -4.57
N PRO A 43 11.23 -13.72 -3.32
CA PRO A 43 11.94 -14.34 -2.21
C PRO A 43 11.52 -15.80 -2.12
N ASP A 44 12.51 -16.69 -1.99
CA ASP A 44 12.28 -18.12 -1.94
C ASP A 44 11.22 -18.43 -0.88
N PRO A 45 10.17 -19.22 -1.20
CA PRO A 45 9.18 -19.64 -0.22
C PRO A 45 9.78 -20.24 1.07
N ALA A 46 10.97 -20.85 0.99
CA ALA A 46 11.71 -21.40 2.12
C ALA A 46 12.52 -20.36 2.91
N GLU A 47 12.91 -19.24 2.27
CA GLU A 47 13.60 -18.12 2.91
C GLU A 47 12.62 -17.08 3.49
N ARG A 48 11.31 -17.22 3.21
CA ARG A 48 10.31 -16.42 3.89
C ARG A 48 10.48 -16.65 5.39
N PRO A 49 10.82 -15.61 6.19
CA PRO A 49 10.81 -15.75 7.62
C PRO A 49 9.41 -16.25 7.97
N VAL A 50 9.34 -17.37 8.70
CA VAL A 50 8.10 -17.84 9.32
C VAL A 50 7.78 -16.79 10.37
N SER A 51 7.25 -15.65 9.92
CA SER A 51 6.81 -14.57 10.77
C SER A 51 5.72 -15.18 11.64
N ARG A 52 6.10 -15.50 12.88
CA ARG A 52 5.16 -15.88 13.92
C ARG A 52 4.38 -14.63 14.26
N ILE A 53 3.37 -14.35 13.43
CA ILE A 53 2.37 -13.35 13.72
C ILE A 53 1.83 -13.68 15.12
N SER A 54 1.91 -12.72 16.05
CA SER A 54 1.41 -12.95 17.40
C SER A 54 -0.08 -13.24 17.34
N ALA A 55 -0.60 -14.02 18.30
CA ALA A 55 -2.04 -14.35 18.34
C ALA A 55 -2.92 -13.09 18.36
N ALA A 56 -2.48 -12.02 19.02
CA ALA A 56 -3.15 -10.72 19.01
C ALA A 56 -3.15 -10.07 17.62
N HIS A 57 -2.04 -10.15 16.90
CA HIS A 57 -1.95 -9.61 15.55
C HIS A 57 -2.79 -10.40 14.54
N HIS A 58 -2.92 -11.72 14.72
CA HIS A 58 -3.84 -12.53 13.93
C HIS A 58 -5.29 -12.10 14.17
N ARG A 59 -5.71 -11.95 15.43
CA ARG A 59 -7.05 -11.47 15.80
C ARG A 59 -7.35 -10.09 15.22
N ARG A 60 -6.35 -9.21 15.21
CA ARG A 60 -6.44 -7.88 14.58
C ARG A 60 -6.75 -7.97 13.09
N LEU A 61 -6.04 -8.86 12.39
CA LEU A 61 -6.26 -9.08 10.95
C LEU A 61 -7.66 -9.64 10.68
N ASP A 62 -8.10 -10.62 11.47
CA ASP A 62 -9.43 -11.23 11.34
C ASP A 62 -10.54 -10.20 11.59
N LEU A 63 -10.38 -9.34 12.60
CA LEU A 63 -11.33 -8.27 12.91
C LEU A 63 -11.40 -7.24 11.77
N HIS A 64 -10.25 -6.84 11.21
CA HIS A 64 -10.21 -5.97 10.03
C HIS A 64 -10.93 -6.58 8.83
N ALA A 65 -10.73 -7.88 8.60
CA ALA A 65 -11.39 -8.60 7.51
C ALA A 65 -12.91 -8.67 7.72
N ALA A 66 -13.37 -8.98 8.94
CA ALA A 66 -14.78 -9.02 9.28
C ALA A 66 -15.47 -7.66 9.10
N LEU A 67 -14.84 -6.57 9.57
CA LEU A 67 -15.35 -5.20 9.39
C LEU A 67 -15.46 -4.83 7.91
N THR A 68 -14.42 -5.14 7.13
CA THR A 68 -14.41 -4.87 5.68
C THR A 68 -15.49 -5.67 4.95
N ALA A 69 -15.67 -6.96 5.29
CA ALA A 69 -16.71 -7.81 4.73
C ALA A 69 -18.13 -7.33 5.08
N ALA A 70 -18.30 -6.74 6.27
CA ALA A 70 -19.54 -6.09 6.69
C ALA A 70 -19.77 -4.71 6.04
N GLY A 71 -18.82 -4.23 5.21
CA GLY A 71 -18.91 -2.92 4.56
C GLY A 71 -18.57 -1.73 5.45
N ILE A 72 -17.88 -1.97 6.58
CA ILE A 72 -17.45 -0.96 7.54
C ILE A 72 -15.93 -0.80 7.40
N PRO A 73 -15.43 0.10 6.53
CA PRO A 73 -14.00 0.31 6.39
C PRO A 73 -13.45 0.97 7.68
N PRO A 74 -12.47 0.35 8.35
CA PRO A 74 -11.91 0.91 9.57
C PRO A 74 -11.14 2.20 9.28
N LEU A 75 -11.47 3.28 9.98
CA LEU A 75 -10.82 4.57 9.86
C LEU A 75 -9.53 4.60 10.70
N ALA A 76 -8.63 5.55 10.42
CA ALA A 76 -7.42 5.73 11.21
C ALA A 76 -7.71 6.02 12.70
N GLY A 77 -8.87 6.61 13.01
CA GLY A 77 -9.33 6.83 14.38
C GLY A 77 -9.73 5.56 15.12
N ASP A 78 -10.04 4.48 14.40
CA ASP A 78 -10.54 3.22 14.98
C ASP A 78 -9.39 2.28 15.37
N LEU A 79 -8.15 2.58 14.99
CA LEU A 79 -6.99 1.72 15.22
C LEU A 79 -6.80 1.38 16.71
N HIS A 80 -6.98 2.36 17.60
CA HIS A 80 -6.87 2.13 19.03
C HIS A 80 -7.95 1.17 19.55
N ALA A 81 -9.19 1.32 19.07
CA ALA A 81 -10.29 0.44 19.44
C ALA A 81 -10.04 -0.99 18.91
N ILE A 82 -9.57 -1.10 17.68
CA ILE A 82 -9.22 -2.39 17.05
C ILE A 82 -8.11 -3.09 17.83
N ASP A 83 -7.05 -2.37 18.21
CA ASP A 83 -5.96 -2.93 19.02
C ASP A 83 -6.45 -3.40 20.40
N ALA A 84 -7.30 -2.61 21.05
CA ALA A 84 -7.88 -2.97 22.33
C ALA A 84 -8.75 -4.23 22.24
N VAL A 85 -9.60 -4.35 21.22
CA VAL A 85 -10.43 -5.55 20.99
C VAL A 85 -9.54 -6.76 20.66
N SER A 86 -8.50 -6.58 19.86
CA SER A 86 -7.58 -7.65 19.45
C SER A 86 -6.75 -8.20 20.62
N ALA A 87 -6.50 -7.39 21.65
CA ALA A 87 -5.82 -7.78 22.87
C ALA A 87 -6.68 -8.70 23.77
N LEU A 88 -8.01 -8.69 23.60
CA LEU A 88 -8.91 -9.59 24.32
C LEU A 88 -8.65 -11.06 23.97
N ASP A 89 -9.22 -11.97 24.76
CA ASP A 89 -9.10 -13.40 24.54
C ASP A 89 -9.73 -13.84 23.20
N ALA A 90 -9.38 -15.05 22.78
CA ALA A 90 -9.83 -15.60 21.50
C ALA A 90 -11.34 -15.81 21.44
N THR A 91 -11.98 -16.18 22.55
CA THR A 91 -13.42 -16.44 22.61
C THR A 91 -14.21 -15.15 22.42
N THR A 92 -13.80 -14.08 23.12
CA THR A 92 -14.42 -12.76 23.00
C THR A 92 -14.26 -12.20 21.58
N ASN A 93 -13.07 -12.30 20.98
CA ASN A 93 -12.85 -11.87 19.59
C ASN A 93 -13.74 -12.63 18.60
N ALA A 94 -13.85 -13.96 18.74
CA ALA A 94 -14.70 -14.77 17.87
C ALA A 94 -16.20 -14.40 17.99
N ALA A 95 -16.67 -14.06 19.19
CA ALA A 95 -18.04 -13.57 19.39
C ALA A 95 -18.28 -12.22 18.71
N VAL A 96 -17.34 -11.27 18.84
CA VAL A 96 -17.42 -9.95 18.18
C VAL A 96 -17.44 -10.11 16.66
N GLN A 97 -16.57 -10.93 16.10
CA GLN A 97 -16.56 -11.21 14.65
C GLN A 97 -17.88 -11.82 14.18
N ARG A 98 -18.47 -12.73 14.96
CA ARG A 98 -19.79 -13.32 14.67
C ARG A 98 -20.90 -12.27 14.61
N TRP A 99 -20.92 -11.34 15.57
CA TRP A 99 -21.87 -10.25 15.61
C TRP A 99 -21.72 -9.32 14.40
N ILE A 100 -20.49 -8.97 14.04
CA ILE A 100 -20.19 -8.11 12.87
C ILE A 100 -20.60 -8.80 11.58
N ALA A 101 -20.31 -10.10 11.43
CA ALA A 101 -20.66 -10.88 10.25
C ALA A 101 -22.16 -11.15 10.11
N GLY A 102 -22.98 -10.82 11.12
CA GLY A 102 -24.42 -11.11 11.13
C GLY A 102 -24.72 -12.62 11.12
N THR A 103 -23.76 -13.46 11.53
CA THR A 103 -23.92 -14.91 11.55
C THR A 103 -24.60 -15.31 12.86
N ARG A 104 -25.92 -15.53 12.80
CA ARG A 104 -26.74 -15.91 13.96
C ARG A 104 -26.63 -17.39 14.28
#